data_AF-A0A2N7IF44-F1
#
_entry.id   AF-A0A2N7IF44-F1
#
_cell.length_a   1.000
_cell.length_b   1.000
_cell.length_c   1.000
_cell.angle_alpha   90.00
_cell.angle_beta   90.00
_cell.angle_gamma   90.00
#
_symmetry.space_group_name_H-M   'P 1'
#
loop_
_entity.id
_entity.type
_entity.pdbx_description
1 polymer ?
#
loop_
_entity_poly.entity_id
_entity_poly.type
_entity_poly.pdbx_seq_one_letter_code
_entity_poly.pdbx_strand_id
1 'polypeptide(L)'
;MLIKPFQTFLLNTLTLLRLIPSDVIHIKQLDRYPDITKRLDEYRELIENIEKQTHYFSSEQGIWSKHHALLHDKYLQYLLTLRNPSPQQMRHLRERPKCLTS
;
A
#
# COMPACT_ATOMS: atom_id res chain seq x y z
N MET A 1 -14.87 18.20 -25.31
CA MET A 1 -14.10 17.81 -24.09
C MET A 1 -14.98 17.96 -22.83
N LEU A 2 -16.13 17.28 -22.78
CA LEU A 2 -17.17 17.42 -21.74
C LEU A 2 -17.31 16.19 -20.83
N ILE A 3 -16.57 15.12 -21.12
CA ILE A 3 -16.72 13.81 -20.48
C ILE A 3 -16.15 13.80 -19.05
N LYS A 4 -15.01 14.49 -18.84
CA LYS A 4 -14.34 14.55 -17.53
C LYS A 4 -15.20 15.17 -16.41
N PRO A 5 -15.82 16.36 -16.59
CA PRO A 5 -16.64 16.95 -15.54
C PRO A 5 -17.90 16.14 -15.26
N PHE A 6 -18.51 15.54 -16.29
CA PHE A 6 -19.68 14.69 -16.13
C PHE A 6 -19.36 13.42 -15.35
N GLN A 7 -18.24 12.75 -15.65
CA GLN A 7 -17.77 11.57 -14.91
C GLN A 7 -17.49 11.88 -13.44
N THR A 8 -16.86 13.03 -13.14
CA THR A 8 -16.60 13.44 -11.75
C THR A 8 -17.88 13.75 -11.00
N PHE A 9 -18.83 14.43 -11.63
CA PHE A 9 -20.14 14.70 -11.05
C PHE A 9 -20.92 13.41 -10.74
N LEU A 10 -20.93 12.48 -11.69
CA LEU A 10 -21.64 11.20 -11.57
C LEU A 10 -21.05 10.32 -10.46
N LEU A 11 -19.73 10.24 -10.40
CA LEU A 11 -19.03 9.52 -9.34
C LEU A 11 -19.35 10.11 -7.96
N ASN A 12 -19.22 11.44 -7.81
CA ASN A 12 -19.49 12.10 -6.53
C ASN A 12 -20.94 11.93 -6.06
N THR A 13 -21.91 12.00 -6.98
CA THR A 13 -23.33 11.80 -6.65
C THR A 13 -23.61 10.35 -6.25
N LEU A 14 -23.04 9.37 -6.95
CA LEU A 14 -23.20 7.95 -6.61
C LEU A 14 -22.53 7.59 -5.28
N THR A 15 -21.37 8.19 -4.94
CA THR A 15 -20.74 8.05 -3.63
C THR A 15 -21.59 8.71 -2.53
N LEU A 16 -22.13 9.91 -2.77
CA LEU A 16 -23.00 10.62 -1.81
C LEU A 16 -24.29 9.85 -1.52
N LEU A 17 -24.87 9.21 -2.54
CA LEU A 17 -26.05 8.34 -2.41
C LEU A 17 -25.73 6.95 -1.83
N ARG A 18 -24.46 6.66 -1.46
CA ARG A 18 -23.96 5.35 -1.01
C ARG A 18 -24.24 4.19 -1.98
N LEU A 19 -24.48 4.52 -3.25
CA LEU A 19 -24.64 3.54 -4.33
C LEU A 19 -23.27 2.96 -4.76
N ILE A 20 -22.20 3.70 -4.47
CA ILE A 20 -20.82 3.23 -4.59
C ILE A 20 -20.21 3.18 -3.18
N PRO A 21 -19.51 2.09 -2.82
CA PRO A 21 -18.78 1.99 -1.57
C PRO A 21 -17.80 3.16 -1.39
N SER A 22 -17.75 3.77 -0.20
CA SER A 22 -16.88 4.92 0.09
C SER A 22 -15.38 4.56 0.13
N ASP A 23 -15.08 3.27 0.16
CA ASP A 23 -13.74 2.67 0.12
C ASP A 23 -13.22 2.47 -1.31
N VAL A 24 -13.91 2.96 -2.34
CA VAL A 24 -13.40 2.96 -3.71
C VAL A 24 -12.14 3.83 -3.80
N ILE A 25 -11.02 3.16 -4.08
CA ILE A 25 -9.70 3.79 -4.23
C ILE A 25 -9.58 4.36 -5.64
N HIS A 26 -9.35 5.68 -5.74
CA HIS A 26 -8.96 6.28 -7.00
C HIS A 26 -7.49 6.01 -7.28
N ILE A 27 -7.16 5.47 -8.46
CA ILE A 27 -5.78 5.17 -8.85
C ILE A 27 -4.84 6.38 -8.67
N LYS A 28 -5.33 7.60 -8.92
CA LYS A 28 -4.57 8.85 -8.68
C LYS A 28 -4.12 9.06 -7.22
N GLN A 29 -4.81 8.46 -6.25
CA GLN A 29 -4.42 8.48 -4.85
C GLN A 29 -3.16 7.63 -4.60
N LEU A 30 -2.93 6.60 -5.42
CA LEU A 30 -1.74 5.75 -5.37
C LEU A 30 -0.49 6.43 -5.97
N ASP A 31 -0.69 7.40 -6.86
CA ASP A 31 0.39 8.20 -7.46
C ASP A 31 0.72 9.48 -6.66
N ARG A 32 -0.05 9.80 -5.61
CA ARG A 32 0.21 10.99 -4.78
C ARG A 32 1.49 10.80 -3.98
N TYR A 33 2.43 11.75 -4.09
CA TYR A 33 3.72 11.70 -3.41
C TYR A 33 3.61 11.44 -1.88
N PRO A 34 4.41 10.53 -1.31
CA PRO A 34 5.21 9.52 -2.03
C PRO A 34 4.29 8.49 -2.69
N ASP A 35 4.61 8.04 -3.91
CA ASP A 35 3.77 7.06 -4.60
C ASP A 35 3.74 5.69 -3.87
N ILE A 36 2.80 4.82 -4.24
CA ILE A 36 2.61 3.53 -3.55
C ILE A 36 3.86 2.64 -3.61
N THR A 37 4.67 2.73 -4.67
CA THR A 37 5.92 1.98 -4.77
C THR A 37 6.90 2.44 -3.70
N LYS A 38 7.09 3.76 -3.57
CA LYS A 38 7.95 4.35 -2.54
C LYS A 38 7.44 4.06 -1.14
N ARG A 39 6.13 4.12 -0.90
CA ARG A 39 5.54 3.78 0.41
C ARG A 39 5.80 2.34 0.82
N LEU A 40 5.64 1.38 -0.12
CA LEU A 40 5.92 -0.02 0.16
C LEU A 40 7.41 -0.23 0.46
N ASP A 41 8.29 0.41 -0.30
CA ASP A 41 9.73 0.35 -0.12
C ASP A 41 10.18 0.91 1.24
N GLU A 42 9.74 2.11 1.59
CA GLU A 42 10.03 2.76 2.90
C GLU A 42 9.45 1.96 4.07
N TYR A 43 8.27 1.36 3.89
CA TYR A 43 7.66 0.50 4.90
C TYR A 43 8.51 -0.75 5.17
N ARG A 44 9.04 -1.39 4.13
CA ARG A 44 9.93 -2.56 4.27
C ARG A 44 11.24 -2.19 4.95
N GLU A 45 11.82 -1.06 4.59
CA GLU A 45 13.02 -0.52 5.24
C GLU A 45 12.80 -0.25 6.74
N LEU A 46 11.65 0.32 7.12
CA LEU A 46 11.31 0.54 8.53
C LEU A 46 11.28 -0.77 9.31
N ILE A 47 10.61 -1.80 8.77
CA ILE A 47 10.52 -3.12 9.42
C ILE A 47 11.91 -3.76 9.57
N GLU A 48 12.73 -3.71 8.53
CA GLU A 48 14.10 -4.24 8.57
C GLU A 48 14.96 -3.51 9.60
N ASN A 49 14.86 -2.18 9.68
CA ASN A 49 15.62 -1.39 10.64
C ASN A 49 15.23 -1.70 12.08
N ILE A 50 13.93 -1.82 12.37
CA ILE A 50 13.45 -2.24 13.69
C ILE A 50 13.98 -3.63 14.02
N GLU A 51 13.81 -4.60 13.13
CA GLU A 51 14.28 -5.97 13.36
C GLU A 51 15.79 -6.02 13.59
N LYS A 52 16.57 -5.31 12.77
CA LYS A 52 18.03 -5.29 12.87
C LYS A 52 18.53 -4.67 14.18
N GLN A 53 17.81 -3.69 14.72
CA GLN A 53 18.22 -2.98 15.93
C GLN A 53 17.73 -3.64 17.21
N THR A 54 16.56 -4.29 17.19
CA THR A 54 15.89 -4.73 18.43
C THR A 54 15.46 -6.18 18.43
N HIS A 55 15.56 -6.90 17.30
CA HIS A 55 15.00 -8.24 17.13
C HIS A 55 13.51 -8.37 17.50
N TYR A 56 12.77 -7.26 17.41
CA TYR A 56 11.42 -7.21 17.94
C TYR A 56 10.47 -8.16 17.21
N PHE A 57 10.47 -8.23 15.88
CA PHE A 57 9.53 -9.07 15.14
C PHE A 57 9.85 -10.56 15.24
N SER A 58 11.10 -10.90 15.57
CA SER A 58 11.52 -12.27 15.88
C SER A 58 11.30 -12.67 17.34
N SER A 59 10.91 -11.73 18.22
CA SER A 59 10.65 -12.00 19.64
C SER A 59 9.22 -12.51 19.90
N GLU A 60 9.00 -13.16 21.03
CA GLU A 60 7.65 -13.58 21.47
C GLU A 60 6.69 -12.40 21.63
N GLN A 61 7.19 -11.24 22.10
CA GLN A 61 6.38 -10.03 22.25
C GLN A 61 5.97 -9.43 20.90
N GLY A 62 6.72 -9.72 19.84
CA GLY A 62 6.49 -9.20 18.50
C GLY A 62 5.47 -9.98 17.67
N ILE A 63 4.99 -11.14 18.12
CA ILE A 63 4.13 -12.04 17.30
C ILE A 63 2.90 -11.32 16.75
N TRP A 64 2.18 -10.58 17.58
CA TRP A 64 0.98 -9.84 17.15
C TRP A 64 1.35 -8.73 16.17
N SER A 65 2.37 -7.95 16.48
CA SER A 65 2.86 -6.86 15.63
C SER A 65 3.40 -7.35 14.29
N LYS A 66 4.05 -8.52 14.26
CA LYS A 66 4.51 -9.20 13.04
C LYS A 66 3.34 -9.56 12.14
N HIS A 67 2.26 -10.08 12.70
CA HIS A 67 1.06 -10.40 11.93
C HIS A 67 0.45 -9.15 11.28
N HIS A 68 0.29 -8.07 12.04
CA HIS A 68 -0.19 -6.79 11.50
C HIS A 68 0.75 -6.21 10.45
N ALA A 69 2.06 -6.30 10.70
CA ALA A 69 3.05 -5.79 9.77
C ALA A 69 2.99 -6.52 8.42
N LEU A 70 2.77 -7.84 8.45
CA LEU A 70 2.57 -8.66 7.26
C LEU A 70 1.27 -8.32 6.52
N LEU A 71 0.17 -8.08 7.24
CA LEU A 71 -1.10 -7.66 6.61
C LEU A 71 -0.95 -6.31 5.91
N HIS A 72 -0.26 -5.36 6.54
CA HIS A 72 0.05 -4.06 5.93
C HIS A 72 0.91 -4.21 4.67
N ASP A 73 1.98 -5.02 4.72
CA ASP A 73 2.82 -5.27 3.54
C ASP A 73 2.02 -5.87 2.39
N LYS A 74 1.18 -6.89 2.67
CA LYS A 74 0.30 -7.52 1.68
C LYS A 74 -0.69 -6.52 1.08
N TYR A 75 -1.25 -5.63 1.90
CA TYR A 75 -2.18 -4.61 1.42
C TYR A 75 -1.48 -3.59 0.52
N LEU A 76 -0.32 -3.08 0.92
CA LEU A 76 0.48 -2.18 0.08
C LEU A 76 0.91 -2.84 -1.24
N GLN A 77 1.26 -4.14 -1.20
CA GLN A 77 1.54 -4.93 -2.40
C GLN A 77 0.30 -5.07 -3.30
N TYR A 78 -0.89 -5.29 -2.73
CA TYR A 78 -2.14 -5.31 -3.47
C TYR A 78 -2.42 -3.96 -4.16
N LEU A 79 -2.24 -2.84 -3.44
CA LEU A 79 -2.38 -1.50 -4.02
C LEU A 79 -1.37 -1.25 -5.15
N LEU A 80 -0.14 -1.75 -5.01
CA LEU A 80 0.85 -1.69 -6.07
C LEU A 80 0.39 -2.48 -7.30
N THR A 81 -0.17 -3.69 -7.13
CA THR A 81 -0.73 -4.46 -8.25
C THR A 81 -1.87 -3.71 -8.95
N LEU A 82 -2.75 -3.05 -8.20
CA LEU A 82 -3.82 -2.22 -8.78
C LEU A 82 -3.29 -1.04 -9.61
N ARG A 83 -2.15 -0.45 -9.20
CA ARG A 83 -1.49 0.61 -9.96
C ARG A 83 -0.93 0.13 -11.29
N ASN A 84 -0.61 -1.15 -11.41
CA ASN A 84 0.03 -1.76 -12.59
C ASN A 84 1.34 -1.03 -13.00
N PRO A 85 2.36 -1.01 -12.12
CA PRO A 85 3.61 -0.29 -12.37
C PRO A 85 4.42 -0.92 -13.51
N SER A 86 5.24 -0.11 -14.17
CA SER A 86 6.20 -0.60 -15.15
C SER A 86 7.31 -1.45 -14.49
N PRO A 87 7.94 -2.38 -15.21
CA PRO A 87 9.06 -3.18 -14.68
C PRO A 87 10.22 -2.32 -14.14
N GLN A 88 10.47 -1.14 -14.73
CA GLN A 88 11.51 -0.21 -14.27
C GLN A 88 11.20 0.33 -12.88
N GLN A 89 9.93 0.67 -12.60
CA GLN A 89 9.51 1.14 -11.27
C GLN A 89 9.63 0.05 -10.20
N MET A 90 9.57 -1.22 -10.60
CA MET A 90 9.69 -2.35 -9.67
C MET A 90 11.15 -2.72 -9.35
N ARG A 91 12.14 -2.28 -10.14
CA ARG A 91 13.55 -2.70 -9.96
C ARG A 91 14.18 -2.30 -8.63
N HIS A 92 13.72 -1.19 -8.06
CA HIS A 92 14.28 -0.64 -6.83
C HIS A 92 13.49 -1.04 -5.58
N LEU A 93 12.40 -1.80 -5.75
CA LEU A 93 11.56 -2.22 -4.63
C LEU A 93 12.28 -3.32 -3.85
N ARG A 94 12.57 -3.06 -2.57
CA ARG A 94 13.12 -4.09 -1.67
C ARG A 94 12.20 -5.30 -1.57
N GLU A 95 12.78 -6.48 -1.39
CA GLU A 95 12.00 -7.69 -1.11
C GLU A 95 11.29 -7.60 0.25
N ARG A 96 10.32 -8.49 0.49
CA ARG A 96 9.66 -8.54 1.79
C ARG A 96 10.68 -8.89 2.89
N PRO A 97 10.69 -8.18 4.03
CA PRO A 97 11.57 -8.47 5.15
C PRO A 97 11.42 -9.92 5.62
N LYS A 98 12.55 -10.62 5.80
CA LYS A 98 12.55 -12.04 6.18
C LYS A 98 11.81 -12.31 7.49
N CYS A 99 11.89 -11.39 8.45
CA CYS A 99 11.19 -11.50 9.73
C CYS A 99 9.67 -11.53 9.60
N LEU A 100 9.09 -11.15 8.46
CA LEU A 100 7.64 -11.24 8.19
C LEU A 100 7.24 -12.54 7.47
N THR A 101 8.19 -13.31 6.94
CA THR A 101 7.94 -14.54 6.18
C THR A 101 8.25 -15.82 6.95
N SER A 102 9.10 -15.72 7.97
CA SER A 102 9.50 -16.83 8.84
C SER A 102 8.44 -17.22 9.87
#